data_AF-A0AAV3B178-F1
#
_entry.id   AF-A0AAV3B178-F1
#
_cell.length_a   1.000
_cell.length_b   1.000
_cell.length_c   1.000
_cell.angle_alpha   90.00
_cell.angle_beta   90.00
_cell.angle_gamma   90.00
#
_symmetry.space_group_name_H-M   'P 1'
#
loop_
_entity.id
_entity.type
_entity.pdbx_description
1 polymer ?
#
loop_
_entity_poly.entity_id
_entity_poly.type
_entity_poly.pdbx_seq_one_letter_code
_entity_poly.pdbx_strand_id
1 'polypeptide(L)'
;MKLLSSADFRRLLHNKYVAILGDSIQRSVNKDLVKILQNDEFCTEKQVKGKVRHYRTDHHLVRLYFLTRVSSEYIESVLANFQHGPQPDVVIINSCI
;
A
#
# COMPACT_ATOMS: atom_id res chain seq x y z
N MET A 1 -24.80 -5.99 -1.67
CA MET A 1 -23.53 -5.59 -1.02
C MET A 1 -22.89 -4.51 -1.89
N LYS A 2 -22.72 -3.28 -1.40
CA LYS A 2 -22.09 -2.21 -2.18
C LYS A 2 -20.57 -2.40 -2.08
N LEU A 3 -19.91 -2.62 -3.22
CA LEU A 3 -18.45 -2.57 -3.29
C LEU A 3 -18.02 -1.12 -3.02
N LEU A 4 -17.04 -0.92 -2.13
CA LEU A 4 -16.43 0.39 -1.92
C LEU A 4 -15.78 0.86 -3.22
N SER A 5 -16.16 2.03 -3.72
CA SER A 5 -15.64 2.59 -4.96
C SER A 5 -14.32 3.34 -4.73
N SER A 6 -13.57 3.60 -5.80
CA SER A 6 -12.39 4.48 -5.74
C SER A 6 -12.70 5.85 -5.16
N ALA A 7 -13.90 6.40 -5.42
CA ALA A 7 -14.34 7.67 -4.85
C ALA A 7 -14.49 7.61 -3.32
N ASP A 8 -15.03 6.51 -2.79
CA ASP A 8 -15.14 6.29 -1.34
C ASP A 8 -13.74 6.21 -0.70
N PHE A 9 -12.83 5.45 -1.30
CA PHE A 9 -11.46 5.33 -0.81
C PHE A 9 -10.66 6.63 -0.91
N ARG A 10 -10.75 7.37 -2.02
CA ARG A 10 -10.12 8.69 -2.17
C ARG A 10 -10.62 9.66 -1.09
N ARG A 11 -11.94 9.68 -0.83
CA ARG A 11 -12.50 10.52 0.24
C ARG A 11 -11.97 10.14 1.62
N LEU A 12 -11.87 8.84 1.92
CA LEU A 12 -11.35 8.34 3.19
C LEU A 12 -9.85 8.63 3.37
N LEU A 13 -9.08 8.56 2.29
CA LEU A 13 -7.63 8.74 2.29
C LEU A 13 -7.18 10.15 1.88
N HIS A 14 -8.11 11.10 1.86
CA HIS A 14 -7.83 12.45 1.40
C HIS A 14 -6.80 13.14 2.28
N ASN A 15 -5.74 13.65 1.65
CA ASN A 15 -4.59 14.30 2.28
C ASN A 15 -3.95 13.41 3.36
N LYS A 16 -3.82 12.12 3.04
CA LYS A 16 -3.16 11.13 3.89
C LYS A 16 -2.06 10.42 3.10
N TYR A 17 -0.93 10.24 3.77
CA TYR A 17 0.07 9.27 3.39
C TYR A 17 -0.12 7.98 4.20
N VAL A 18 -0.54 6.91 3.53
CA VAL A 18 -0.67 5.56 4.08
C VAL A 18 0.49 4.69 3.62
N ALA A 19 1.25 4.13 4.55
CA ALA A 19 2.27 3.12 4.29
C ALA A 19 1.76 1.75 4.73
N ILE A 20 1.76 0.78 3.82
CA ILE A 20 1.35 -0.60 4.10
C ILE A 20 2.58 -1.49 3.99
N LEU A 21 2.95 -2.10 5.11
CA LEU A 21 4.06 -3.02 5.28
C LEU A 21 3.46 -4.42 5.43
N GLY A 22 3.74 -5.32 4.50
CA GLY A 22 3.11 -6.64 4.53
C GLY A 22 3.87 -7.70 3.75
N ASP A 23 3.52 -8.96 3.99
CA ASP A 23 4.14 -10.11 3.35
C ASP A 23 3.54 -10.42 1.95
N SER A 24 4.00 -11.53 1.36
CA SER A 24 3.52 -11.98 0.06
C SER A 24 2.12 -12.61 0.09
N ILE A 25 1.59 -12.99 1.25
CA ILE A 25 0.30 -13.68 1.40
C ILE A 25 -0.83 -12.70 1.13
N GLN A 26 -0.78 -11.51 1.74
CA GLN A 26 -1.79 -10.47 1.52
C GLN A 26 -1.50 -9.57 0.33
N ARG A 27 -0.57 -9.97 -0.54
CA ARG A 27 -0.06 -9.14 -1.64
C ARG A 27 -1.12 -8.81 -2.69
N SER A 28 -2.07 -9.71 -2.95
CA SER A 28 -3.21 -9.43 -3.83
C SER A 28 -4.08 -8.32 -3.25
N VAL A 29 -4.54 -8.47 -2.00
CA VAL A 29 -5.41 -7.50 -1.31
C VAL A 29 -4.75 -6.12 -1.21
N ASN A 30 -3.49 -6.06 -0.81
CA ASN A 30 -2.75 -4.80 -0.73
C ASN A 30 -2.62 -4.12 -2.10
N LYS A 31 -2.49 -4.90 -3.17
CA LYS A 31 -2.44 -4.37 -4.54
C LYS A 31 -3.80 -3.99 -5.09
N ASP A 32 -4.85 -4.68 -4.69
CA ASP A 32 -6.23 -4.35 -5.04
C ASP A 32 -6.56 -2.95 -4.57
N LEU A 33 -6.17 -2.57 -3.34
CA LEU A 33 -6.35 -1.19 -2.87
C LEU A 33 -5.74 -0.17 -3.84
N VAL A 34 -4.50 -0.38 -4.27
CA VAL A 34 -3.82 0.52 -5.21
C VAL A 34 -4.50 0.51 -6.58
N LYS A 35 -4.91 -0.66 -7.07
CA LYS A 35 -5.56 -0.82 -8.38
C LYS A 35 -6.97 -0.22 -8.42
N ILE A 36 -7.73 -0.36 -7.34
CA ILE A 36 -9.02 0.29 -7.14
C ILE A 36 -8.84 1.80 -7.13
N LEU A 37 -7.90 2.31 -6.32
CA LEU A 37 -7.60 3.75 -6.27
C LEU A 37 -7.16 4.33 -7.62
N GLN A 38 -6.48 3.54 -8.44
CA GLN A 38 -6.08 3.96 -9.79
C GLN A 38 -7.27 3.96 -10.74
N ASN A 39 -7.89 2.80 -10.95
CA ASN A 39 -8.78 2.56 -12.10
C ASN A 39 -10.04 1.74 -11.75
N ASP A 40 -10.41 1.60 -10.47
CA ASP A 40 -11.54 0.73 -10.05
C ASP A 40 -11.39 -0.75 -10.51
N GLU A 41 -10.14 -1.24 -10.55
CA GLU A 41 -9.82 -2.61 -10.97
C GLU A 41 -9.24 -3.45 -9.83
N PHE A 42 -9.33 -4.77 -9.95
CA PHE A 42 -8.62 -5.73 -9.09
C PHE A 42 -7.35 -6.25 -9.77
N CYS A 43 -6.40 -6.71 -8.97
CA CYS A 43 -5.15 -7.30 -9.42
C CYS A 43 -5.40 -8.70 -9.98
N THR A 44 -4.88 -8.99 -11.16
CA THR A 44 -4.84 -10.36 -11.69
C THR A 44 -3.70 -11.16 -11.06
N GLU A 45 -3.77 -12.49 -11.09
CA GLU A 45 -2.70 -13.38 -10.58
C GLU A 45 -1.32 -13.03 -11.15
N LYS A 46 -1.25 -12.72 -12.45
CA LYS A 46 -0.01 -12.31 -13.14
C LYS A 46 0.56 -11.00 -12.58
N GLN A 47 -0.29 -10.11 -12.08
CA GLN A 47 0.09 -8.80 -11.56
C GLN A 47 0.46 -8.82 -10.07
N VAL A 48 0.11 -9.89 -9.32
CA VAL A 48 0.42 -10.02 -7.89
C VAL A 48 1.93 -9.91 -7.64
N LYS A 49 2.80 -10.48 -8.48
CA LYS A 49 4.27 -10.34 -8.33
C LYS A 49 4.86 -9.06 -8.96
N GLY A 50 4.08 -8.31 -9.74
CA GLY A 50 4.54 -7.16 -10.54
C GLY A 50 4.77 -5.82 -9.81
N LYS A 51 4.92 -4.75 -10.59
CA LYS A 51 5.43 -3.41 -10.19
C LYS A 51 4.48 -2.50 -9.39
N VAL A 52 3.19 -2.83 -9.26
CA VAL A 52 2.24 -1.98 -8.52
C VAL A 52 2.67 -1.87 -7.05
N ARG A 53 3.16 -0.68 -6.67
CA ARG A 53 3.76 -0.43 -5.35
C ARG A 53 3.25 0.87 -4.71
N HIS A 54 2.56 1.73 -5.46
CA HIS A 54 2.00 2.96 -4.90
C HIS A 54 0.82 3.50 -5.71
N TYR A 55 0.03 4.34 -5.05
CA TYR A 55 -0.89 5.30 -5.64
C TYR A 55 -0.46 6.69 -5.17
N ARG A 56 -0.34 7.65 -6.08
CA ARG A 56 0.01 9.04 -5.75
C ARG A 56 -0.78 10.02 -6.60
N THR A 57 -1.35 11.02 -5.94
CA THR A 57 -1.83 12.26 -6.55
C THR A 57 -1.33 13.44 -5.72
N ASP A 58 -1.79 14.65 -6.02
CA ASP A 58 -1.49 15.84 -5.20
C ASP A 58 -2.07 15.75 -3.78
N HIS A 59 -3.08 14.91 -3.56
CA HIS A 59 -3.80 14.79 -2.30
C HIS A 59 -3.74 13.40 -1.68
N HIS A 60 -3.13 12.41 -2.33
CA HIS A 60 -3.13 11.03 -1.83
C HIS A 60 -1.75 10.43 -2.01
N LEU A 61 -1.28 9.71 -0.99
CA LEU A 61 -0.12 8.85 -1.12
C LEU A 61 -0.39 7.53 -0.43
N VAL A 62 -0.36 6.43 -1.18
CA VAL A 62 -0.44 5.07 -0.64
C VAL A 62 0.79 4.32 -1.15
N ARG A 63 1.58 3.72 -0.26
CA ARG A 63 2.77 2.94 -0.65
C ARG A 63 2.76 1.56 -0.02
N LEU A 64 3.13 0.57 -0.84
CA LEU A 64 3.23 -0.84 -0.46
C LEU A 64 4.71 -1.22 -0.31
N TYR A 65 5.05 -1.72 0.87
CA TYR A 65 6.36 -2.23 1.24
C TYR A 65 6.24 -3.72 1.52
N PHE A 66 6.88 -4.54 0.69
CA PHE A 66 6.82 -5.99 0.84
C PHE A 66 7.94 -6.46 1.74
N LEU A 67 7.57 -7.00 2.90
CA LEU A 67 8.49 -7.52 3.90
C LEU A 67 8.44 -9.05 3.89
N THR A 68 9.60 -9.69 3.97
CA THR A 68 9.67 -11.13 4.26
C THR A 68 9.97 -11.41 5.72
N ARG A 69 10.67 -10.48 6.39
CA ARG A 69 11.02 -10.54 7.83
C ARG A 69 11.08 -9.14 8.42
N VAL A 70 10.61 -9.00 9.66
CA VAL A 70 10.62 -7.73 10.42
C VAL A 70 12.01 -7.31 10.90
N SER A 71 12.95 -8.25 10.99
CA SER A 71 14.37 -7.97 11.26
C SER A 71 15.16 -8.16 9.96
N SER A 72 15.05 -7.20 9.05
CA SER A 72 15.80 -7.22 7.79
C SER A 72 16.35 -5.84 7.45
N GLU A 73 17.50 -5.79 6.78
CA GLU A 73 18.08 -4.54 6.24
C GLU A 73 17.07 -3.76 5.38
N TYR A 74 16.14 -4.48 4.73
CA TYR A 74 15.10 -3.83 3.95
C TYR A 74 14.17 -2.98 4.82
N ILE A 75 13.74 -3.44 6.00
CA ILE A 75 12.88 -2.60 6.85
C ILE A 75 13.63 -1.40 7.40
N GLU A 76 14.92 -1.55 7.72
CA GLU A 76 15.77 -0.43 8.13
C GLU A 76 15.83 0.63 7.02
N SER A 77 15.98 0.20 5.77
CA SER A 77 15.91 1.10 4.62
C SER A 77 14.56 1.80 4.47
N VAL A 78 13.45 1.11 4.78
CA VAL A 78 12.10 1.70 4.75
C VAL A 78 11.94 2.74 5.86
N LEU A 79 12.40 2.44 7.06
CA LEU A 79 12.37 3.36 8.21
C LEU A 79 13.25 4.60 7.94
N ALA A 80 14.45 4.42 7.41
CA ALA A 80 15.30 5.52 6.99
C ALA A 80 14.61 6.41 5.94
N ASN A 81 13.91 5.81 4.97
CA ASN A 81 13.13 6.58 3.99
C ASN A 81 11.97 7.38 4.62
N PHE A 82 11.37 6.90 5.71
CA PHE A 82 10.35 7.66 6.43
C PHE A 82 10.94 8.82 7.23
N GLN A 83 12.11 8.62 7.84
CA GLN A 83 12.79 9.66 8.63
C GLN A 83 13.29 10.83 7.77
N HIS A 84 13.79 10.54 6.55
CA HIS A 84 14.36 11.55 5.66
C HIS A 84 13.38 12.04 4.58
N GLY A 85 12.20 11.44 4.49
CA GLY A 85 11.20 11.73 3.48
C GLY A 85 9.86 12.18 4.08
N PRO A 86 8.78 12.16 3.28
CA PRO A 86 7.43 12.35 3.79
C PRO A 86 7.12 11.29 4.85
N GLN A 87 6.63 11.70 6.02
CA GLN A 87 6.24 10.78 7.08
C GLN A 87 4.82 10.27 6.83
N PRO A 88 4.56 8.96 6.96
CA PRO A 88 3.21 8.43 6.85
C PRO A 88 2.34 8.90 8.01
N ASP A 89 1.10 9.29 7.71
CA ASP A 89 0.07 9.55 8.72
C ASP A 89 -0.41 8.25 9.37
N VAL A 90 -0.40 7.16 8.58
CA VAL A 90 -0.84 5.83 9.01
C VAL A 90 0.14 4.78 8.49
N VAL A 91 0.61 3.92 9.38
CA VAL A 91 1.41 2.74 9.06
C VAL A 91 0.60 1.49 9.39
N ILE A 92 0.34 0.66 8.39
CA ILE A 92 -0.32 -0.63 8.55
C ILE A 92 0.73 -1.71 8.43
N ILE A 93 0.89 -2.54 9.46
CA ILE A 93 1.78 -3.70 9.44
C ILE A 93 0.91 -4.95 9.55
N ASN A 94 0.84 -5.71 8.46
CA ASN A 94 0.10 -6.96 8.46
C ASN A 94 1.07 -8.14 8.41
N SER A 95 0.86 -9.09 9.32
CA SER A 95 1.51 -10.40 9.31
C SER A 95 0.42 -11.47 9.21
N CYS A 96 0.60 -12.43 8.33
CA CYS A 96 -0.18 -13.67 8.33
C CYS A 96 0.59 -14.81 9.06
N ILE A 97 -0.15 -15.76 9.62
CA ILE A 97 0.35 -17.04 10.15
C ILE A 97 0.23 -18.11 9.06
#